data_AF-A0A534LA53-F1
#
_entry.id   AF-A0A534LA53-F1
#
_cell.length_a   1.000
_cell.length_b   1.000
_cell.length_c   1.000
_cell.angle_alpha   90.00
_cell.angle_beta   90.00
_cell.angle_gamma   90.00
#
_symmetry.space_group_name_H-M   'P 1'
#
loop_
_entity.id
_entity.type
_entity.pdbx_description
1 polymer ?
#
loop_
_entity_poly.entity_id
_entity_poly.type
_entity_poly.pdbx_seq_one_letter_code
_entity_poly.pdbx_strand_id
1 'polypeptide(L)'
;AKVYRKTVVAREKGEDFFFGDGPPYTTGSIHLGQVLNKTIKDLVVRYHRMRGYHVRDQPGYDMHGLPIEVQVEKSLGITNKKEIEELGIEKFVNTCRTYATDLLQKMTKQFQSLGIWL
;
A
#
# COMPACT_ATOMS: atom_id res chain seq x y z
N ALA A 1 5.23 16.83 0.27
CA ALA A 1 6.45 16.00 0.46
C ALA A 1 7.75 16.66 -0.07
N LYS A 2 8.05 17.92 0.29
CA LYS A 2 9.31 18.58 -0.11
C LYS A 2 10.50 18.16 0.76
N VAL A 3 10.25 17.86 2.04
CA VAL A 3 11.29 17.46 3.02
C VAL A 3 11.80 16.06 2.73
N TYR A 4 10.91 15.07 2.56
CA TYR A 4 11.29 13.69 2.20
C TYR A 4 12.28 13.65 1.03
N ARG A 5 11.93 14.26 -0.11
CA ARG A 5 12.80 14.30 -1.30
C ARG A 5 14.15 14.95 -1.03
N LYS A 6 14.18 16.05 -0.26
CA LYS A 6 15.44 16.69 0.15
C LYS A 6 16.30 15.77 1.01
N THR A 7 15.69 15.02 1.92
CA THR A 7 16.40 14.04 2.77
C THR A 7 16.95 12.88 1.95
N VAL A 8 16.21 12.38 0.95
CA VAL A 8 16.71 11.35 0.03
C VAL A 8 17.96 11.85 -0.71
N VAL A 9 17.88 13.02 -1.35
CA VAL A 9 19.01 13.61 -2.11
C VAL A 9 20.21 13.90 -1.20
N ALA A 10 19.99 14.42 0.00
CA ALA A 10 21.06 14.68 0.97
C ALA A 10 21.78 13.43 1.49
N ARG A 11 21.28 12.24 1.14
CA ARG A 11 21.82 10.94 1.53
C ARG A 11 22.19 10.05 0.35
N GLU A 12 22.16 10.55 -0.88
CA GLU A 12 22.41 9.74 -2.10
C GLU A 12 23.81 9.07 -2.13
N LYS A 13 24.79 9.68 -1.44
CA LYS A 13 26.18 9.19 -1.37
C LYS A 13 26.46 8.30 -0.14
N GLY A 14 25.44 8.10 0.70
CA GLY A 14 25.54 7.23 1.87
C GLY A 14 25.57 5.76 1.47
N GLU A 15 25.95 4.90 2.42
CA GLU A 15 25.83 3.44 2.27
C GLU A 15 24.35 3.06 2.06
N ASP A 16 24.08 2.18 1.10
CA ASP A 16 22.72 1.72 0.82
C ASP A 16 22.16 0.92 1.99
N PHE A 17 20.95 1.27 2.42
CA PHE A 17 20.17 0.48 3.38
C PHE A 17 18.84 0.10 2.73
N PHE A 18 18.62 -1.19 2.52
CA PHE A 18 17.42 -1.70 1.87
C PHE A 18 16.33 -1.99 2.90
N PHE A 19 15.21 -1.29 2.78
CA PHE A 19 14.04 -1.50 3.60
C PHE A 19 12.91 -2.10 2.76
N GLY A 20 12.64 -3.39 2.95
CA GLY A 20 11.54 -4.09 2.29
C GLY A 20 10.23 -3.87 3.05
N ASP A 21 9.32 -3.07 2.48
CA ASP A 21 7.99 -2.89 3.07
C ASP A 21 7.07 -4.07 2.71
N GLY A 22 6.55 -4.75 3.74
CA GLY A 22 5.49 -5.74 3.56
C GLY A 22 4.22 -5.05 3.05
N PRO A 23 3.73 -5.35 1.83
CA PRO A 23 2.65 -4.62 1.20
C PRO A 23 1.31 -4.93 1.90
N PRO A 24 0.56 -3.92 2.38
CA PRO A 24 -0.78 -4.15 2.91
C PRO A 24 -1.77 -4.46 1.79
N TYR A 25 -2.77 -5.29 2.09
CA TYR A 25 -3.91 -5.55 1.20
C TYR A 25 -4.77 -4.31 1.01
N THR A 26 -5.21 -4.05 -0.23
CA THR A 26 -6.16 -2.99 -0.58
C THR A 26 -7.60 -3.45 -0.40
N THR A 27 -7.98 -3.78 0.84
CA THR A 27 -9.30 -4.35 1.17
C THR A 27 -10.15 -3.48 2.09
N GLY A 28 -9.68 -2.28 2.45
CA GLY A 28 -10.45 -1.35 3.26
C GLY A 28 -9.70 -0.09 3.67
N SER A 29 -10.26 0.62 4.66
CA SER A 29 -9.59 1.77 5.30
C SER A 29 -8.53 1.27 6.28
N ILE A 30 -7.51 2.10 6.54
CA ILE A 30 -6.49 1.72 7.52
C ILE A 30 -7.07 1.57 8.93
N HIS A 31 -6.56 0.60 9.68
CA HIS A 31 -6.91 0.37 11.09
C HIS A 31 -5.69 0.54 12.00
N LEU A 32 -5.89 0.58 13.32
CA LEU A 32 -4.82 0.87 14.30
C LEU A 32 -3.62 -0.07 14.22
N GLY A 33 -3.83 -1.33 13.81
CA GLY A 33 -2.73 -2.28 13.58
C GLY A 33 -1.80 -1.83 12.44
N GLN A 34 -2.37 -1.34 11.34
CA GLN A 34 -1.60 -0.79 10.22
C GLN A 34 -0.93 0.54 10.60
N VAL A 35 -1.60 1.36 11.42
CA VAL A 35 -1.00 2.59 11.97
C VAL A 35 0.25 2.26 12.78
N LEU A 36 0.13 1.38 13.77
CA LEU A 36 1.25 0.94 14.60
C LEU A 36 2.40 0.38 13.74
N ASN A 37 2.07 -0.50 12.79
CA ASN A 37 3.06 -1.11 11.90
C ASN A 37 3.83 -0.04 11.09
N LYS A 38 3.12 0.84 10.38
CA LYS A 38 3.77 1.85 9.55
C LYS A 38 4.52 2.91 10.35
N THR A 39 4.04 3.28 11.55
CA THR A 39 4.76 4.20 12.43
C THR A 39 6.12 3.63 12.86
N ILE A 40 6.17 2.34 13.23
CA ILE A 40 7.44 1.70 13.60
C ILE A 40 8.39 1.64 12.40
N LYS A 41 7.88 1.24 11.23
CA LYS A 41 8.69 1.18 10.00
C LYS A 41 9.26 2.55 9.62
N ASP A 42 8.45 3.59 9.68
CA ASP A 42 8.84 4.97 9.41
C ASP A 42 9.90 5.48 10.39
N LEU A 43 9.78 5.15 11.68
CA LEU A 43 10.79 5.45 12.69
C LEU A 43 12.14 4.83 12.33
N VAL A 44 12.16 3.54 11.96
CA VAL A 44 13.40 2.84 11.57
C VAL A 44 14.02 3.48 10.33
N VAL A 45 13.22 3.74 9.29
CA VAL A 45 13.67 4.39 8.04
C VAL A 45 14.28 5.76 8.34
N ARG A 46 13.63 6.58 9.15
CA ARG A 46 14.16 7.90 9.55
C ARG A 46 15.46 7.78 10.34
N TYR A 47 15.54 6.86 11.29
CA TYR A 47 16.73 6.62 12.09
C TYR A 47 17.94 6.30 11.19
N HIS A 48 17.79 5.39 10.22
CA HIS A 48 18.87 5.08 9.27
C HIS A 48 19.23 6.28 8.38
N ARG A 49 18.24 7.05 7.89
CA ARG A 49 18.52 8.29 7.14
C ARG A 49 19.30 9.32 7.97
N MET A 50 18.97 9.45 9.26
CA MET A 50 19.67 10.36 10.19
C MET A 50 21.10 9.91 10.46
N ARG A 51 21.36 8.60 10.45
CA ARG A 51 22.71 8.02 10.55
C ARG A 51 23.57 8.13 9.28
N GLY A 52 23.03 8.69 8.21
CA GLY A 52 23.78 8.94 6.97
C GLY A 52 23.53 7.91 5.86
N TYR A 53 22.70 6.89 6.08
CA TYR A 53 22.42 5.87 5.08
C TYR A 53 21.55 6.38 3.93
N HIS A 54 21.82 5.86 2.74
CA HIS A 54 20.95 5.97 1.58
C HIS A 54 19.85 4.92 1.67
N VAL A 55 18.76 5.28 2.36
CA VAL A 55 17.66 4.33 2.57
C VAL A 55 16.81 4.18 1.30
N ARG A 56 16.67 2.93 0.84
CA ARG A 56 15.80 2.47 -0.24
C ARG A 56 14.52 1.87 0.35
N ASP A 57 13.45 2.63 0.31
CA ASP A 57 12.22 2.41 1.09
C ASP A 57 10.96 2.45 0.21
N GLN A 58 10.93 1.57 -0.80
CA GLN A 58 9.81 1.51 -1.74
C GLN A 58 8.58 0.87 -1.06
N PRO A 59 7.47 1.62 -0.86
CA PRO A 59 6.22 1.04 -0.40
C PRO A 59 5.56 0.22 -1.51
N GLY A 60 4.77 -0.78 -1.11
CA GLY A 60 3.97 -1.61 -2.00
C GLY A 60 2.55 -1.78 -1.50
N TYR A 61 1.70 -2.39 -2.33
CA TYR A 61 0.34 -2.79 -2.00
C TYR A 61 0.06 -4.16 -2.61
N ASP A 62 -0.65 -5.02 -1.88
CA ASP A 62 -1.12 -6.28 -2.40
C ASP A 62 -2.53 -6.08 -2.98
N MET A 63 -2.63 -6.23 -4.30
CA MET A 63 -3.78 -5.82 -5.12
C MET A 63 -4.49 -7.00 -5.79
N HIS A 64 -4.08 -8.24 -5.53
CA HIS A 64 -4.68 -9.42 -6.17
C HIS A 64 -5.23 -10.43 -5.15
N GLY A 65 -5.88 -11.47 -5.69
CA GLY A 65 -6.29 -12.66 -4.95
C GLY A 65 -7.62 -12.54 -4.23
N LEU A 66 -7.96 -13.63 -3.54
CA LEU A 66 -9.23 -13.84 -2.85
C LEU A 66 -9.67 -12.69 -1.94
N PRO A 67 -8.79 -12.00 -1.17
CA PRO A 67 -9.22 -10.92 -0.31
C PRO A 67 -9.94 -9.78 -1.06
N ILE A 68 -9.56 -9.51 -2.31
CA ILE A 68 -10.19 -8.48 -3.15
C ILE A 68 -11.38 -9.06 -3.88
N GLU A 69 -11.24 -10.25 -4.47
CA GLU A 69 -12.33 -10.94 -5.18
C GLU A 69 -13.56 -11.07 -4.28
N VAL A 70 -13.40 -11.52 -3.03
CA VAL A 70 -14.50 -11.67 -2.06
C VAL A 70 -15.17 -10.34 -1.72
N GLN A 71 -14.42 -9.23 -1.67
CA GLN A 71 -15.02 -7.91 -1.40
C GLN A 71 -15.81 -7.40 -2.62
N VAL A 72 -15.31 -7.67 -3.82
CA VAL A 72 -16.00 -7.31 -5.06
C VAL A 72 -17.25 -8.17 -5.26
N GLU A 73 -17.17 -9.47 -5.04
CA GLU A 73 -18.33 -10.39 -5.03
C GLU A 73 -19.42 -9.86 -4.09
N LYS A 74 -19.06 -9.50 -2.85
CA LYS A 74 -19.99 -8.90 -1.89
C LYS A 74 -20.58 -7.58 -2.38
N SER A 75 -19.79 -6.72 -3.01
CA SER A 75 -20.26 -5.44 -3.54
C SER A 75 -21.22 -5.58 -4.73
N LEU A 76 -21.07 -6.66 -5.50
CA LEU A 76 -21.90 -6.98 -6.67
C LEU A 76 -23.07 -7.91 -6.32
N GLY A 77 -23.17 -8.37 -5.08
CA GLY A 77 -24.20 -9.33 -4.66
C GLY A 77 -24.02 -10.74 -5.23
N ILE A 78 -22.81 -11.08 -5.66
CA ILE A 78 -22.49 -12.39 -6.24
C ILE A 78 -22.40 -13.42 -5.12
N THR A 79 -23.09 -14.55 -5.29
CA THR A 79 -23.14 -15.63 -4.29
C THR A 79 -22.52 -16.94 -4.79
N ASN A 80 -22.33 -17.07 -6.10
CA ASN A 80 -21.72 -18.25 -6.71
C ASN A 80 -20.78 -17.88 -7.85
N LYS A 81 -19.85 -18.79 -8.18
CA LYS A 81 -18.84 -18.54 -9.21
C LYS A 81 -19.40 -18.49 -10.64
N LYS A 82 -20.57 -19.09 -10.89
CA LYS A 82 -21.19 -19.07 -12.24
C LYS A 82 -21.68 -17.67 -12.59
N GLU A 83 -22.18 -16.93 -11.61
CA GLU A 83 -22.58 -15.52 -11.79
C GLU A 83 -21.40 -14.63 -12.23
N ILE A 84 -20.15 -14.98 -11.87
CA ILE A 84 -18.95 -14.29 -12.37
C ILE A 84 -18.74 -14.56 -13.86
N GLU A 85 -18.94 -15.80 -14.29
CA GLU A 85 -18.83 -16.19 -15.70
C GLU A 85 -19.95 -15.53 -16.54
N GLU A 86 -21.17 -15.47 -16.00
CA GLU A 86 -22.32 -14.78 -16.61
C GLU A 86 -22.13 -13.25 -16.71
N LEU A 87 -21.53 -12.64 -15.68
CA LEU A 87 -21.13 -11.23 -15.70
C LEU A 87 -20.03 -10.94 -16.74
N GLY A 88 -19.20 -11.95 -17.00
CA GLY A 88 -18.00 -11.87 -17.82
C GLY A 88 -16.74 -11.65 -16.98
N ILE A 89 -15.76 -12.55 -17.15
CA ILE A 89 -14.48 -12.53 -16.42
C ILE A 89 -13.76 -11.19 -16.56
N GLU A 90 -13.72 -10.61 -17.76
CA GLU A 90 -13.07 -9.32 -18.00
C GLU A 90 -13.70 -8.20 -17.17
N LYS A 91 -15.03 -8.16 -17.11
CA LYS A 91 -15.77 -7.15 -16.34
C LYS A 91 -15.51 -7.31 -14.84
N PHE A 92 -15.48 -8.55 -14.34
CA PHE A 92 -15.13 -8.84 -12.96
C PHE A 92 -13.70 -8.39 -12.62
N VAL A 93 -12.72 -8.77 -13.44
CA VAL A 93 -11.30 -8.38 -13.25
C VAL A 93 -11.12 -6.86 -13.28
N ASN A 94 -11.78 -6.15 -14.20
CA ASN A 94 -11.74 -4.70 -14.26
C ASN A 94 -12.37 -4.05 -13.02
N THR A 95 -13.41 -4.67 -12.46
CA THR A 95 -14.02 -4.22 -11.20
C THR A 95 -13.05 -4.42 -10.02
N CYS A 96 -12.41 -5.59 -9.92
CA CYS A 96 -11.36 -5.85 -8.92
C CYS A 96 -10.19 -4.87 -9.01
N ARG A 97 -9.72 -4.58 -10.23
CA ARG A 97 -8.67 -3.59 -10.47
C ARG A 97 -9.07 -2.21 -9.95
N THR A 98 -10.27 -1.76 -10.31
CA THR A 98 -10.79 -0.44 -9.91
C THR A 98 -10.91 -0.34 -8.39
N TYR A 99 -11.49 -1.36 -7.76
CA TYR A 99 -11.60 -1.47 -6.30
C TYR A 99 -10.25 -1.37 -5.60
N ALA A 100 -9.25 -2.12 -6.08
CA ALA A 100 -7.91 -2.12 -5.52
C ALA A 100 -7.22 -0.75 -5.68
N THR A 101 -7.34 -0.11 -6.85
CA THR A 101 -6.73 1.21 -7.10
C THR A 101 -7.35 2.33 -6.28
N ASP A 102 -8.67 2.30 -6.08
CA ASP A 102 -9.37 3.31 -5.28
C ASP A 102 -8.96 3.23 -3.81
N LEU A 103 -8.86 2.00 -3.28
CA LEU A 103 -8.41 1.78 -1.91
C LEU A 103 -6.92 2.09 -1.72
N LEU A 104 -6.07 1.78 -2.71
CA LEU A 104 -4.68 2.23 -2.71
C LEU A 104 -4.58 3.75 -2.54
N GLN A 105 -5.37 4.52 -3.30
CA GLN A 105 -5.35 5.98 -3.19
C GLN A 105 -5.83 6.45 -1.82
N LYS A 106 -6.89 5.82 -1.29
CA LYS A 106 -7.42 6.14 0.04
C LYS A 106 -6.40 5.85 1.13
N MET A 107 -5.83 4.65 1.17
CA MET A 107 -4.83 4.24 2.14
C MET A 107 -3.57 5.12 2.06
N THR A 108 -3.11 5.45 0.85
CA THR A 108 -1.97 6.35 0.64
C THR A 108 -2.22 7.72 1.29
N LYS A 109 -3.41 8.31 1.08
CA LYS A 109 -3.77 9.59 1.73
C LYS A 109 -3.81 9.46 3.25
N GLN A 110 -4.30 8.34 3.77
CA GLN A 110 -4.36 8.09 5.22
C GLN A 110 -2.94 7.97 5.81
N PHE A 111 -2.04 7.20 5.21
CA PHE A 111 -0.64 7.11 5.65
C PHE A 111 0.09 8.46 5.56
N GLN A 112 -0.12 9.22 4.47
CA GLN A 112 0.44 10.56 4.34
C GLN A 112 -0.05 11.51 5.44
N SER A 113 -1.32 11.42 5.85
CA SER A 113 -1.87 12.25 6.94
C SER A 113 -1.26 11.93 8.30
N LEU A 114 -0.73 10.71 8.48
CA LEU A 114 0.02 10.29 9.66
C LEU A 114 1.51 10.71 9.61
N GLY A 115 1.95 11.37 8.54
CA GLY A 115 3.33 11.82 8.37
C GLY A 115 4.31 10.75 7.91
N ILE A 116 3.82 9.55 7.60
CA ILE A 116 4.64 8.42 7.13
C ILE A 116 5.29 8.78 5.78
N TRP A 117 6.59 8.51 5.63
CA TRP A 117 7.35 8.76 4.40
C TRP A 117 7.34 7.57 3.42
N LEU A 118 6.76 6.45 3.85
CA LEU A 118 6.40 5.24 3.10
C LEU A 118 4.97 5.34 2.54
#